data_AF-A0A924WW92-F1
#
_entry.id   AF-A0A924WW92-F1
#
_cell.length_a   1.000
_cell.length_b   1.000
_cell.length_c   1.000
_cell.angle_alpha   90.00
_cell.angle_beta   90.00
_cell.angle_gamma   90.00
#
_symmetry.space_group_name_H-M   'P 1'
#
loop_
_entity.id
_entity.type
_entity.pdbx_description
1 polymer ?
#
loop_
_entity_poly.entity_id
_entity_poly.type
_entity_poly.pdbx_seq_one_letter_code
_entity_poly.pdbx_strand_id
1 'polypeptide(L)'
;MLLKTTKTINEKSELTEGDISRVIEMAWEDRTTFEAIEAQFGLNQDGVIKIMRTHLKLSSFKLWRKRTHGQVTKHQKLRSSEVTRHKANHRVKQF
;
A
#
# COMPACT_ATOMS: atom_id res chain seq x y z
N MET A 1 -2.59 35.12 -13.23
CA MET A 1 -3.35 35.06 -11.98
C MET A 1 -4.27 33.84 -12.02
N LEU A 2 -3.78 32.68 -11.59
CA LEU A 2 -4.61 31.49 -11.34
C LEU A 2 -4.07 30.86 -10.06
N LEU A 3 -4.75 31.17 -8.97
CA LEU A 3 -4.48 30.62 -7.65
C LEU A 3 -4.70 29.11 -7.72
N LYS A 4 -3.61 28.34 -7.77
CA LYS A 4 -3.64 26.90 -7.50
C LYS A 4 -3.84 26.71 -5.99
N THR A 5 -5.08 26.85 -5.52
CA THR A 5 -5.48 26.45 -4.18
C THR A 5 -5.60 24.92 -4.14
N THR A 6 -4.48 24.20 -4.11
CA THR A 6 -4.50 22.78 -3.77
C THR A 6 -4.34 22.61 -2.27
N LYS A 7 -5.45 22.86 -1.57
CA LYS A 7 -5.88 22.11 -0.38
C LYS A 7 -4.75 21.82 0.63
N THR A 8 -4.28 22.86 1.33
CA THR A 8 -3.72 22.68 2.67
C THR A 8 -4.87 22.33 3.60
N ILE A 9 -5.06 21.04 3.87
CA ILE A 9 -5.80 20.59 5.05
C ILE A 9 -4.88 19.61 5.76
N ASN A 10 -4.04 20.16 6.62
CA ASN A 10 -3.42 19.43 7.70
C ASN A 10 -4.50 19.17 8.77
N GLU A 11 -5.44 18.29 8.47
CA GLU A 11 -6.21 17.58 9.49
C GLU A 11 -5.39 16.35 9.82
N LYS A 12 -4.54 16.49 10.83
CA LYS A 12 -3.88 15.39 11.50
C LYS A 12 -5.00 14.60 12.21
N SER A 13 -5.78 13.83 11.46
CA SER A 13 -6.71 12.86 12.04
C SER A 13 -5.88 11.95 12.93
N GLU A 14 -6.07 12.07 14.25
CA GLU A 14 -5.46 11.16 15.19
C GLU A 14 -6.01 9.77 14.88
N LEU A 15 -5.22 8.99 14.14
CA LEU A 15 -5.54 7.60 13.85
C LEU A 15 -5.72 6.90 15.19
N THR A 16 -6.88 6.29 15.38
CA THR A 16 -7.14 5.49 16.57
C THR A 16 -6.26 4.24 16.54
N GLU A 17 -6.10 3.58 17.68
CA GLU A 17 -5.39 2.29 17.72
C GLU A 17 -6.05 1.24 16.82
N GLY A 18 -7.36 1.33 16.63
CA GLY A 18 -8.12 0.50 15.68
C GLY A 18 -7.74 0.80 14.23
N ASP A 19 -7.62 2.07 13.86
CA ASP A 19 -7.19 2.48 12.51
C ASP A 19 -5.76 2.01 12.24
N ILE A 20 -4.86 2.13 13.21
CA ILE A 20 -3.48 1.65 13.09
C ILE A 20 -3.46 0.14 12.87
N SER A 21 -4.24 -0.61 13.64
CA SER A 21 -4.35 -2.06 13.48
C SER A 21 -4.87 -2.43 12.09
N ARG A 22 -5.90 -1.73 11.61
CA ARG A 22 -6.47 -1.93 10.28
C ARG A 22 -5.49 -1.58 9.15
N VAL A 23 -4.72 -0.50 9.30
CA VAL A 23 -3.65 -0.13 8.36
C VAL A 23 -2.57 -1.21 8.31
N ILE A 24 -2.17 -1.78 9.46
CA ILE A 24 -1.19 -2.86 9.52
C ILE A 24 -1.72 -4.11 8.82
N GLU A 25 -2.97 -4.51 9.06
CA GLU A 25 -3.63 -5.61 8.35
C GLU A 25 -3.62 -5.39 6.83
N MET A 26 -4.10 -4.22 6.39
CA MET A 26 -4.14 -3.83 4.98
C MET A 26 -2.75 -3.80 4.34
N ALA A 27 -1.72 -3.37 5.09
CA ALA A 27 -0.36 -3.32 4.61
C ALA A 27 0.28 -4.72 4.48
N TRP A 28 -0.20 -5.72 5.23
CA TRP A 28 0.22 -7.12 5.10
C TRP A 28 -0.51 -7.87 3.97
N GLU A 29 -1.70 -7.42 3.58
CA GLU A 29 -2.43 -7.99 2.44
C GLU A 29 -1.73 -7.66 1.11
N ASP A 30 -1.31 -8.71 0.39
CA ASP A 30 -0.59 -8.56 -0.89
C ASP A 30 -1.42 -7.86 -1.99
N ARG A 31 -2.76 -7.80 -1.85
CA ARG A 31 -3.67 -7.22 -2.85
C ARG A 31 -4.04 -5.76 -2.59
N THR A 32 -3.67 -5.21 -1.45
CA THR A 32 -4.08 -3.85 -1.07
C THR A 32 -3.04 -2.83 -1.53
N THR A 33 -3.43 -1.93 -2.42
CA THR A 33 -2.56 -0.85 -2.92
C THR A 33 -2.36 0.22 -1.85
N PHE A 34 -1.24 0.95 -1.89
CA PHE A 34 -1.06 2.09 -1.00
C PHE A 34 -2.09 3.20 -1.30
N GLU A 35 -2.53 3.33 -2.55
CA GLU A 35 -3.62 4.23 -2.95
C GLU A 35 -4.95 3.89 -2.25
N ALA A 36 -5.26 2.60 -2.03
CA ALA A 36 -6.46 2.20 -1.30
C ALA A 36 -6.39 2.55 0.19
N ILE A 37 -5.19 2.45 0.80
CA ILE A 37 -4.95 2.86 2.18
C ILE A 37 -5.02 4.39 2.28
N GLU A 38 -4.47 5.11 1.31
CA GLU A 38 -4.53 6.57 1.23
C GLU A 38 -5.97 7.07 1.07
N ALA A 39 -6.79 6.40 0.25
CA ALA A 39 -8.20 6.76 0.08
C ALA A 39 -9.04 6.55 1.34
N GLN A 40 -8.71 5.55 2.17
CA GLN A 40 -9.47 5.24 3.39
C GLN A 40 -8.97 6.00 4.63
N PHE A 41 -7.66 6.14 4.77
CA PHE A 41 -7.02 6.66 5.99
C PHE A 41 -6.23 7.96 5.76
N GLY A 42 -6.20 8.49 4.53
CA GLY A 42 -5.38 9.67 4.20
C GLY A 42 -3.87 9.43 4.28
N LEU A 43 -3.45 8.17 4.40
CA LEU A 43 -2.05 7.79 4.57
C LEU A 43 -1.40 7.45 3.23
N ASN A 44 -0.49 8.31 2.80
CA ASN A 44 0.39 7.99 1.69
C ASN A 44 1.35 6.83 2.04
N GLN A 45 2.09 6.35 1.04
CA GLN A 45 3.03 5.24 1.21
C GLN A 45 4.04 5.47 2.35
N ASP A 46 4.57 6.68 2.48
CA ASP A 46 5.54 7.01 3.53
C ASP A 46 4.91 6.97 4.93
N GLY A 47 3.66 7.43 5.06
CA GLY A 47 2.86 7.32 6.28
C GLY A 47 2.68 5.87 6.71
N VAL A 48 2.32 4.98 5.77
CA VAL A 48 2.20 3.54 6.05
C VAL A 48 3.55 2.94 6.45
N ILE A 49 4.64 3.28 5.77
CA ILE A 49 5.99 2.82 6.13
C ILE A 49 6.35 3.25 7.56
N LYS A 50 6.00 4.49 7.94
CA LYS A 50 6.26 5.01 9.29
C LYS A 50 5.50 4.21 10.35
N ILE A 51 4.21 3.96 10.14
CA ILE A 51 3.38 3.13 11.03
C ILE A 51 3.96 1.71 11.15
N MET A 52 4.28 1.08 10.03
CA MET A 52 4.84 -0.27 10.03
C MET A 52 6.18 -0.33 10.77
N ARG A 53 7.00 0.73 10.68
CA ARG A 53 8.28 0.82 11.37
C ARG A 53 8.13 1.05 12.88
N THR A 54 7.11 1.78 13.31
CA THR A 54 6.86 2.07 14.75
C THR A 54 6.16 0.93 15.47
N HIS A 55 5.26 0.20 14.80
CA HIS A 55 4.42 -0.82 15.44
C HIS A 55 4.92 -2.26 15.28
N LEU A 56 5.78 -2.55 14.30
CA LEU A 56 6.32 -3.90 14.11
C LEU A 56 7.71 -4.07 14.72
N LYS A 57 8.01 -5.30 15.14
CA LYS A 57 9.39 -5.72 15.44
C LYS A 57 10.25 -5.60 14.19
N LEU A 58 11.54 -5.30 14.37
CA LEU A 58 12.49 -5.09 13.28
C LEU A 58 12.55 -6.27 12.30
N SER A 59 12.49 -7.52 12.78
CA SER A 59 12.48 -8.73 11.95
C SER A 59 11.22 -8.80 11.07
N SER A 60 10.04 -8.56 11.64
CA SER A 60 8.77 -8.52 10.92
C SER A 60 8.73 -7.38 9.89
N PHE A 61 9.23 -6.19 10.26
CA PHE A 61 9.34 -5.06 9.35
C PHE A 61 10.26 -5.36 8.16
N LYS A 62 11.42 -6.00 8.40
CA LYS A 62 12.32 -6.43 7.31
C LYS A 62 11.64 -7.44 6.38
N LEU A 63 10.89 -8.40 6.91
CA LEU A 63 10.14 -9.37 6.10
C LEU A 63 9.06 -8.67 5.26
N TRP A 64 8.29 -7.78 5.86
CA TRP A 64 7.31 -6.96 5.16
C TRP A 64 7.96 -6.10 4.07
N ARG A 65 9.08 -5.44 4.37
CA ARG A 65 9.85 -4.69 3.36
C ARG A 65 10.34 -5.61 2.25
N LYS A 66 10.85 -6.80 2.53
CA LYS A 66 11.24 -7.74 1.45
C LYS A 66 10.08 -8.12 0.52
N ARG A 67 8.85 -8.18 1.03
CA ARG A 67 7.63 -8.50 0.25
C ARG A 67 7.06 -7.29 -0.51
N THR A 68 7.17 -6.11 0.07
CA THR A 68 6.62 -4.86 -0.49
C THR A 68 7.63 -4.11 -1.37
N HIS A 69 8.93 -4.26 -1.09
CA HIS A 69 10.03 -3.65 -1.83
C HIS A 69 10.25 -4.40 -3.14
N GLY A 70 9.96 -3.73 -4.25
CA GLY A 70 9.94 -4.31 -5.59
C GLY A 70 8.54 -4.38 -6.22
N GLN A 71 7.47 -4.02 -5.50
CA GLN A 71 6.14 -3.82 -6.10
C GLN A 71 6.07 -2.50 -6.87
N VAL A 72 6.84 -2.41 -7.95
CA VAL A 72 6.74 -1.31 -8.94
C VAL A 72 5.39 -1.38 -9.68
N THR A 73 4.75 -2.55 -9.70
CA THR A 73 3.45 -2.83 -10.33
C THR A 73 2.22 -2.47 -9.47
N LYS A 74 2.40 -1.75 -8.36
CA LYS A 74 1.30 -1.31 -7.48
C LYS A 74 0.57 -0.05 -7.94
N HIS A 75 1.03 0.61 -9.01
CA HIS A 75 0.26 1.66 -9.66
C HIS A 75 -0.87 1.03 -10.47
N GLN A 76 -2.10 1.41 -10.18
CA GLN A 76 -3.28 1.02 -10.96
C GLN A 76 -3.09 1.37 -12.46
N LYS A 77 -2.30 2.42 -12.75
CA LYS A 77 -1.88 2.84 -14.09
C LYS A 77 -1.04 1.83 -14.89
N LEU A 78 -0.38 0.86 -14.25
CA LEU A 78 0.42 -0.16 -14.94
C LEU A 78 -0.35 -1.46 -15.20
N ARG A 79 -1.59 -1.59 -14.70
CA ARG A 79 -2.47 -2.69 -15.06
C ARG A 79 -3.16 -2.38 -16.39
N SER A 80 -2.94 -3.21 -17.41
CA SER A 80 -3.80 -3.26 -18.58
C SER A 80 -5.24 -3.55 -18.13
N SER A 81 -6.21 -2.83 -18.68
CA SER A 81 -7.65 -3.03 -18.45
C SER A 81 -8.14 -4.43 -18.83
N GLU A 82 -7.36 -5.19 -19.58
CA GLU A 82 -7.68 -6.53 -20.06
C GLU A 82 -7.41 -7.64 -19.01
N VAL A 83 -6.63 -7.34 -17.97
CA VAL A 83 -6.27 -8.31 -16.92
C VAL A 83 -7.34 -8.28 -15.82
N THR A 84 -8.50 -8.85 -16.12
CA THR A 84 -9.62 -9.00 -15.19
C THR A 84 -9.48 -10.22 -14.25
N ARG A 85 -8.62 -11.19 -14.57
CA ARG A 85 -8.50 -12.48 -13.87
C ARG A 85 -7.03 -12.89 -13.70
N HIS A 86 -6.67 -13.35 -12.49
CA HIS A 86 -5.40 -14.03 -12.25
C HIS A 86 -5.33 -15.32 -13.11
N LYS A 87 -4.38 -15.41 -14.04
CA LYS A 87 -4.00 -16.68 -14.68
C LYS A 87 -2.81 -17.27 -13.92
N ALA A 88 -2.98 -18.48 -13.38
CA ALA A 88 -1.86 -19.26 -12.86
C ALA A 88 -1.13 -19.90 -14.05
N ASN A 89 0.12 -19.51 -14.32
CA ASN A 89 0.97 -20.20 -15.29
C ASN A 89 1.52 -21.48 -14.66
N HIS A 90 0.70 -22.52 -14.57
CA HIS A 90 1.19 -23.86 -14.29
C HIS A 90 1.25 -24.68 -15.57
N ARG A 91 2.48 -25.07 -15.92
CA ARG A 91 2.94 -25.99 -16.97
C ARG A 91 3.31 -25.33 -18.30
N VAL A 92 4.61 -25.16 -18.49
CA VAL A 92 5.24 -25.82 -19.63
C VAL A 92 6.49 -26.52 -19.10
N LYS A 93 6.44 -27.85 -19.00
CA LYS A 93 7.64 -28.68 -18.86
C LYS A 93 8.06 -28.95 -20.31
N GLN A 94 9.11 -28.29 -20.80
CA GLN A 94 9.76 -28.70 -22.04
C GLN A 94 10.92 -29.60 -21.62
N PHE A 95 10.93 -30.81 -22.16
CA PHE A 95 12.08 -31.71 -22.13
C PHE A 95 13.23 -31.12 -22.95
#